data_AF-A0A315Y492-F1
#
_entry.id   AF-A0A315Y492-F1
#
_cell.length_a   1.000
_cell.length_b   1.000
_cell.length_c   1.000
_cell.angle_alpha   90.00
_cell.angle_beta   90.00
_cell.angle_gamma   90.00
#
_symmetry.space_group_name_H-M   'P 1'
#
loop_
_entity.id
_entity.type
_entity.pdbx_description
1 polymer ?
#
loop_
_entity_poly.entity_id
_entity_poly.type
_entity_poly.pdbx_seq_one_letter_code
_entity_poly.pdbx_strand_id
1 'polypeptide(L)'
;MQSIKFYDELPDMEFTAGDTLKTFVVEANMDLRGTRMFVILARKTNPVEEVLSVECTLVNDRTYKVQLTSAHTKGLSEGLYEMHFSLRAPDGINHYDKLRGDVYVHAAGGDANG
;
A
#
# COMPACT_ATOMS: atom_id res chain seq x y z
N MET A 1 -12.00 15.83 18.66
CA MET A 1 -11.30 14.68 18.07
C MET A 1 -11.47 14.76 16.56
N GLN A 2 -10.42 15.14 15.81
CA GLN A 2 -10.47 15.23 14.35
C GLN A 2 -10.38 13.80 13.81
N SER A 3 -11.46 13.34 13.17
CA SER A 3 -11.53 12.00 12.57
C SER A 3 -11.04 12.09 11.14
N ILE A 4 -9.92 11.43 10.83
CA ILE A 4 -9.50 11.20 9.45
C ILE A 4 -10.56 10.29 8.80
N LYS A 5 -11.22 10.74 7.72
CA LYS A 5 -12.13 9.89 6.94
C LYS A 5 -11.28 9.03 6.00
N PHE A 6 -11.01 7.81 6.44
CA PHE A 6 -10.47 6.76 5.60
C PHE A 6 -11.61 6.02 4.89
N TYR A 7 -11.31 5.32 3.80
CA TYR A 7 -12.05 4.10 3.50
C TYR A 7 -11.57 3.08 4.56
N ASP A 8 -12.48 2.57 5.39
CA ASP A 8 -12.09 1.75 6.56
C ASP A 8 -11.36 0.45 6.16
N GLU A 9 -11.57 -0.02 4.92
CA GLU A 9 -10.92 -1.20 4.35
C GLU A 9 -10.56 -0.95 2.88
N LEU A 10 -9.39 -1.46 2.45
CA LEU A 10 -9.13 -1.60 1.02
C LEU A 10 -10.01 -2.74 0.50
N PRO A 11 -10.65 -2.60 -0.68
CA PRO A 11 -11.35 -3.72 -1.28
C PRO A 11 -10.36 -4.85 -1.55
N ASP A 12 -10.84 -6.10 -1.54
CA ASP A 12 -10.04 -7.23 -2.01
C ASP A 12 -9.49 -6.93 -3.41
N MET A 13 -8.19 -7.13 -3.58
CA MET A 13 -7.52 -6.87 -4.86
C MET A 13 -6.77 -8.10 -5.34
N GLU A 14 -6.69 -8.23 -6.65
CA GLU A 14 -5.81 -9.19 -7.32
C GLU A 14 -5.03 -8.48 -8.42
N PHE A 15 -3.78 -8.89 -8.63
CA PHE A 15 -2.97 -8.40 -9.74
C PHE A 15 -1.85 -9.39 -10.12
N THR A 16 -1.28 -9.23 -11.30
CA THR A 16 -0.15 -10.06 -11.76
C THR A 16 1.17 -9.39 -11.37
N ALA A 17 2.13 -10.16 -10.88
CA ALA A 17 3.47 -9.63 -10.61
C ALA A 17 4.03 -8.93 -11.86
N GLY A 18 4.52 -7.69 -11.68
CA GLY A 18 4.97 -6.85 -12.79
C GLY A 18 3.89 -5.92 -13.37
N ASP A 19 2.64 -5.99 -12.91
CA ASP A 19 1.61 -5.02 -13.27
C ASP A 19 1.87 -3.65 -12.66
N THR A 20 1.41 -2.61 -13.35
CA THR A 20 1.25 -1.27 -12.77
C THR A 20 -0.17 -1.13 -12.25
N LEU A 21 -0.33 -0.95 -10.95
CA LEU A 21 -1.64 -0.83 -10.31
C LEU A 21 -2.25 0.56 -10.55
N LYS A 22 -3.55 0.66 -10.25
CA LYS A 22 -4.24 1.96 -10.16
C LYS A 22 -3.58 2.84 -9.09
N THR A 23 -3.68 4.16 -9.28
CA THR A 23 -3.23 5.12 -8.27
C THR A 23 -4.13 5.05 -7.05
N PHE A 24 -3.53 4.82 -5.89
CA PHE A 24 -4.19 4.93 -4.61
C PHE A 24 -4.17 6.38 -4.15
N VAL A 25 -5.31 6.87 -3.66
CA VAL A 25 -5.46 8.23 -3.13
C VAL A 25 -5.98 8.11 -1.71
N VAL A 26 -5.23 8.67 -0.77
CA VAL A 26 -5.58 8.68 0.66
C VAL A 26 -5.79 10.11 1.09
N GLU A 27 -7.02 10.45 1.48
CA GLU A 27 -7.40 11.79 1.93
C GLU A 27 -7.62 11.81 3.44
N ALA A 28 -7.23 12.90 4.09
CA ALA A 28 -7.44 13.10 5.51
C ALA A 28 -8.20 14.38 5.84
N ASN A 29 -8.90 14.36 6.98
CA ASN A 29 -9.59 15.54 7.51
C ASN A 29 -8.70 16.38 8.44
N MET A 30 -7.39 16.16 8.41
CA MET A 30 -6.39 16.90 9.20
C MET A 30 -5.20 17.27 8.30
N ASP A 31 -4.44 18.27 8.74
CA ASP A 31 -3.18 18.67 8.09
C ASP A 31 -2.14 17.55 8.23
N LEU A 32 -1.57 17.15 7.10
CA LEU A 32 -0.57 16.08 6.98
C LEU A 32 0.85 16.63 6.74
N ARG A 33 1.04 17.95 6.71
CA ARG A 33 2.36 18.54 6.50
C ARG A 33 3.34 18.07 7.58
N GLY A 34 4.54 17.67 7.13
CA GLY A 34 5.58 17.12 8.00
C GLY A 34 5.42 15.62 8.29
N THR A 35 4.28 15.00 7.98
CA THR A 35 4.12 13.55 8.06
C THR A 35 4.67 12.86 6.82
N ARG A 36 4.86 11.54 6.91
CA ARG A 36 5.21 10.67 5.79
C ARG A 36 4.27 9.49 5.77
N MET A 37 3.81 9.08 4.59
CA MET A 37 2.93 7.93 4.44
C MET A 37 3.62 6.89 3.58
N PHE A 38 3.46 5.62 3.94
CA PHE A 38 3.98 4.49 3.19
C PHE A 38 2.84 3.53 2.86
N VAL A 39 2.82 3.01 1.64
CA VAL A 39 2.10 1.78 1.33
C VAL A 39 3.05 0.62 1.53
N ILE A 40 2.62 -0.36 2.32
CA ILE A 40 3.40 -1.51 2.71
C ILE A 40 2.65 -2.75 2.23
N LEU A 41 3.39 -3.70 1.68
CA LEU A 41 2.90 -5.03 1.34
C LEU A 41 3.67 -6.03 2.19
N ALA A 42 2.97 -6.85 2.96
CA ALA A 42 3.56 -7.91 3.78
C ALA A 42 2.92 -9.26 3.42
N ARG A 43 3.67 -10.36 3.52
CA ARG A 43 3.09 -11.69 3.30
C ARG A 43 2.08 -11.99 4.40
N LYS A 44 0.87 -12.42 4.05
CA LYS A 44 -0.16 -12.72 5.07
C LYS A 44 0.23 -13.90 5.97
N THR A 45 0.97 -14.86 5.43
CA THR A 45 1.49 -16.02 6.18
C THR A 45 2.66 -15.68 7.10
N ASN A 46 3.34 -14.55 6.87
CA ASN A 46 4.43 -14.06 7.71
C ASN A 46 4.45 -12.51 7.69
N PRO A 47 3.59 -11.85 8.49
CA PRO A 47 3.40 -10.40 8.43
C PRO A 47 4.59 -9.58 8.95
N VAL A 48 5.60 -10.24 9.55
CA VAL A 48 6.85 -9.59 9.99
C VAL A 48 7.75 -9.24 8.78
N GLU A 49 7.55 -9.91 7.65
CA GLU A 49 8.30 -9.67 6.42
C GLU A 49 7.56 -8.66 5.53
N GLU A 50 7.94 -7.38 5.66
CA GLU A 50 7.60 -6.36 4.67
C GLU A 50 8.33 -6.69 3.36
N VAL A 51 7.59 -7.09 2.33
CA VAL A 51 8.16 -7.41 1.01
C VAL A 51 8.27 -6.17 0.12
N LEU A 52 7.49 -5.14 0.44
CA LEU A 52 7.44 -3.89 -0.30
C LEU A 52 7.08 -2.76 0.67
N SER A 53 7.81 -1.64 0.60
CA SER A 53 7.44 -0.39 1.26
C SER A 53 7.74 0.77 0.32
N VAL A 54 6.69 1.48 -0.11
CA VAL A 54 6.78 2.61 -1.04
C VAL A 54 6.23 3.85 -0.39
N GLU A 55 7.00 4.94 -0.40
CA GLU A 55 6.56 6.23 0.12
C GLU A 55 5.52 6.87 -0.80
N CYS A 56 4.42 7.33 -0.21
CA CYS A 56 3.39 8.09 -0.90
C CYS A 56 3.82 9.54 -1.07
N THR A 57 3.40 10.16 -2.17
CA THR A 57 3.61 11.58 -2.43
C THR A 57 2.49 12.40 -1.84
N LEU A 58 2.82 13.35 -0.98
CA LEU A 58 1.87 14.36 -0.48
C LEU A 58 1.58 15.36 -1.63
N VAL A 59 0.34 15.41 -2.11
CA VAL A 59 -0.04 16.27 -3.26
C VAL A 59 -0.66 17.61 -2.84
N ASN A 60 -1.16 17.68 -1.61
CA ASN A 60 -1.65 18.90 -0.95
C ASN A 60 -1.53 18.70 0.58
N ASP A 61 -2.01 19.63 1.40
CA ASP A 61 -1.92 19.55 2.86
C ASP A 61 -2.70 18.38 3.51
N ARG A 62 -3.45 17.59 2.74
CA ARG A 62 -4.39 16.57 3.26
C ARG A 62 -4.47 15.28 2.45
N THR A 63 -3.76 15.17 1.33
CA THR A 63 -3.92 14.05 0.39
C THR A 63 -2.57 13.46 0.02
N TYR A 64 -2.44 12.16 0.24
CA TYR A 64 -1.36 11.35 -0.29
C TYR A 64 -1.80 10.58 -1.54
N LYS A 65 -0.85 10.36 -2.46
CA LYS A 65 -1.03 9.49 -3.63
C LYS A 65 0.15 8.55 -3.80
N VAL A 66 -0.12 7.34 -4.27
CA VAL A 66 0.92 6.39 -4.66
C VAL A 66 0.44 5.52 -5.81
N GLN A 67 1.35 5.17 -6.71
CA GLN A 67 1.11 4.19 -7.76
C GLN A 67 2.19 3.11 -7.67
N LEU A 68 1.78 1.88 -7.41
CA LEU A 68 2.68 0.73 -7.46
C LEU A 68 2.91 0.36 -8.92
N THR A 69 4.01 0.81 -9.48
CA THR A 69 4.42 0.50 -10.85
C THR A 69 5.01 -0.91 -10.98
N SER A 70 5.15 -1.38 -12.22
CA SER A 70 5.79 -2.66 -12.57
C SER A 70 7.16 -2.86 -11.91
N ALA A 71 7.93 -1.79 -11.70
CA ALA A 71 9.23 -1.86 -11.04
C ALA A 71 9.12 -2.33 -9.58
N HIS A 72 8.04 -1.97 -8.90
CA HIS A 72 7.74 -2.36 -7.52
C HIS A 72 7.19 -3.79 -7.46
N THR A 73 6.31 -4.16 -8.40
CA THR A 73 5.52 -5.40 -8.32
C THR A 73 6.19 -6.61 -8.99
N LYS A 74 7.16 -6.42 -9.89
CA LYS A 74 7.79 -7.51 -10.67
C LYS A 74 8.51 -8.58 -9.84
N GLY A 75 8.94 -8.25 -8.63
CA GLY A 75 9.67 -9.16 -7.74
C GLY A 75 8.78 -9.94 -6.79
N LEU A 76 7.46 -9.72 -6.83
CA LEU A 76 6.52 -10.39 -5.94
C LEU A 76 6.28 -11.82 -6.41
N SER A 77 6.33 -12.76 -5.48
CA SER A 77 5.93 -14.15 -5.74
C SER A 77 4.42 -14.29 -5.71
N GLU A 78 3.90 -15.35 -6.30
CA GLU A 78 2.50 -15.70 -6.15
C GLU A 78 2.11 -15.91 -4.68
N GLY A 79 0.93 -15.42 -4.29
CA GLY A 79 0.34 -15.69 -2.99
C GLY A 79 -0.49 -14.54 -2.43
N LEU A 80 -0.93 -14.72 -1.18
CA LEU A 80 -1.76 -13.78 -0.46
C LEU A 80 -0.92 -12.84 0.41
N TYR A 81 -1.14 -11.55 0.24
CA TYR A 81 -0.47 -10.46 0.93
C TYR A 81 -1.49 -9.60 1.69
N GLU A 82 -1.02 -8.91 2.72
CA GLU A 82 -1.74 -7.81 3.35
C GLU A 82 -1.11 -6.50 2.87
N MET A 83 -1.92 -5.65 2.23
CA MET A 83 -1.54 -4.28 1.91
C MET A 83 -2.03 -3.36 3.02
N HIS A 84 -1.17 -2.48 3.52
CA HIS A 84 -1.60 -1.44 4.45
C HIS A 84 -0.91 -0.11 4.23
N PHE A 85 -1.56 0.98 4.65
CA PHE A 85 -1.00 2.32 4.64
C PHE A 85 -0.65 2.75 6.05
N SER A 86 0.61 3.12 6.26
CA SER A 86 1.13 3.56 7.55
C SER A 86 1.50 5.04 7.51
N LEU A 87 0.93 5.82 8.44
CA LEU A 87 1.27 7.22 8.63
C LEU A 87 2.31 7.37 9.74
N ARG A 88 3.47 7.93 9.39
CA ARG A 88 4.58 8.22 10.30
C ARG A 88 4.64 9.72 10.54
N ALA A 89 4.56 10.14 11.80
CA ALA A 89 4.75 11.55 12.12
C ALA A 89 6.25 11.89 12.25
N PRO A 90 6.61 13.18 12.33
CA PRO A 90 8.01 13.60 12.40
C PRO A 90 8.79 13.03 13.59
N ASP A 91 8.09 12.63 14.67
CA ASP A 91 8.66 12.02 15.86
C ASP A 91 9.09 10.55 15.67
N GLY A 92 8.86 10.00 14.46
CA GLY A 92 9.20 8.61 14.13
C GLY A 92 8.23 7.58 14.70
N ILE A 93 7.17 8.00 15.38
CA ILE A 93 6.13 7.12 15.89
C ILE A 93 5.18 6.80 14.73
N ASN A 94 4.82 5.53 14.58
CA ASN A 94 3.75 5.11 13.67
C ASN A 94 2.42 5.49 14.35
N HIS A 95 1.73 6.49 13.82
CA HIS A 95 0.55 7.00 14.49
C HIS A 95 -0.73 6.27 14.06
N TYR A 96 -0.79 5.68 12.86
CA TYR A 96 -2.02 5.08 12.35
C TYR A 96 -1.76 4.01 11.26
N ASP A 97 -2.20 2.78 11.52
CA ASP A 97 -2.43 1.73 10.52
C ASP A 97 -3.95 1.56 10.37
N LYS A 98 -4.56 2.32 9.44
CA LYS A 98 -6.03 2.38 9.32
C LYS A 98 -6.59 1.95 7.96
N LEU A 99 -5.75 1.81 6.94
CA LEU A 99 -6.13 1.29 5.63
C LEU A 99 -5.39 -0.03 5.45
N ARG A 100 -6.10 -1.14 5.53
CA ARG A 100 -5.56 -2.46 5.23
C ARG A 100 -6.53 -3.27 4.37
N GLY A 101 -6.00 -4.22 3.62
CA GLY A 101 -6.80 -5.20 2.90
C GLY A 101 -5.95 -6.31 2.31
N ASP A 102 -6.62 -7.39 1.97
CA ASP A 102 -6.00 -8.56 1.38
C ASP A 102 -5.76 -8.33 -0.12
N VAL A 103 -4.59 -8.78 -0.58
CA VAL A 103 -4.20 -8.67 -1.97
C VAL A 103 -3.61 -9.99 -2.43
N TYR A 104 -4.22 -10.59 -3.45
CA TYR A 104 -3.68 -11.79 -4.08
C TYR A 104 -2.77 -11.38 -5.26
N VAL A 105 -1.54 -11.86 -5.26
CA VAL A 105 -0.61 -11.66 -6.37
C VAL A 105 -0.52 -12.95 -7.16
N HIS A 106 -0.77 -12.88 -8.46
CA HIS A 106 -0.51 -13.96 -9.41
C HIS A 106 0.94 -13.91 -9.88
N ALA A 107 1.58 -15.06 -10.09
CA ALA A 107 2.88 -15.08 -10.76
C ALA A 107 2.76 -14.42 -12.15
N ALA A 108 3.77 -13.65 -12.55
CA ALA A 108 3.91 -13.22 -13.94
C ALA A 108 4.02 -14.48 -14.79
N GLY A 109 2.99 -14.78 -15.59
CA GLY A 109 2.93 -16.01 -16.37
C GLY A 109 4.17 -16.17 -17.25
N GLY A 110 4.95 -17.21 -16.99
CA GLY A 110 5.76 -17.88 -18.00
C GLY A 110 4.92 -19.01 -18.58
N ASP A 111 4.47 -18.82 -19.81
CA ASP A 111 3.96 -19.82 -20.75
C ASP A 111 3.24 -21.05 -20.18
N ALA A 112 1.90 -20.98 -20.15
CA ALA A 112 1.10 -22.18 -20.37
C ALA A 112 1.13 -22.53 -21.87
N ASN A 113 2.25 -23.09 -22.34
CA ASN A 113 2.46 -23.93 -23.52
C ASN A 113 3.93 -24.38 -23.45
N GLY A 114 4.28 -25.66 -23.31
CA GLY A 114 3.83 -26.74 -24.17
C GLY A 114 4.86 -26.91 -25.28
#